data_AF-A0A3A6JVI8-F1
#
_entry.id   AF-A0A3A6JVI8-F1
#
_cell.length_a   1.000
_cell.length_b   1.000
_cell.length_c   1.000
_cell.angle_alpha   90.00
_cell.angle_beta   90.00
_cell.angle_gamma   90.00
#
_symmetry.space_group_name_H-M   'P 1'
#
loop_
_entity.id
_entity.type
_entity.pdbx_description
1 polymer ?
#
loop_
_entity_poly.entity_id
_entity_poly.type
_entity_poly.pdbx_seq_one_letter_code
_entity_poly.pdbx_strand_id
1 'polypeptide(L)'
;MCLFTKGELVMRKLKQIWHKIKAIPFIGDNYEKLVGQKKIERKMQHQQEEIQNNGVKYLNLVENTMNTSGGLYYAYAGTLLGIVRDKKLIKWDLDIDFAVVITEDFSWSDLQKVMAKSGFRKIREFVFEGLVTEQTYQVDKLTIDFFGQFYDGNKMIQYSYDKLDGVKYSSNSEYSVYLVTLPRVDKTKYIEADGVKVSVPYNAEEILASIYNEDWRVPNPNWKSNSGKCSTLLNGKVGHQVIN
;
A
#
# COMPACT_ATOMS: atom_id res chain seq x y z
N MET A 1 21.11 -4.06 48.85
CA MET A 1 20.04 -5.08 48.84
C MET A 1 18.73 -4.36 48.54
N CYS A 2 18.20 -4.48 47.32
CA CYS A 2 17.02 -3.69 46.91
C CYS A 2 15.77 -4.27 47.58
N LEU A 3 15.20 -3.57 48.56
CA LEU A 3 13.98 -3.97 49.25
C LEU A 3 12.77 -3.53 48.39
N PHE A 4 12.14 -4.49 47.73
CA PHE A 4 10.90 -4.26 47.00
C PHE A 4 9.77 -3.89 47.98
N THR A 5 8.99 -2.87 47.65
CA THR A 5 7.80 -2.44 48.38
C THR A 5 6.71 -3.51 48.36
N LYS A 6 5.81 -3.53 49.35
CA LYS A 6 4.65 -4.46 49.38
C LYS A 6 3.82 -4.41 48.08
N GLY A 7 3.71 -3.24 47.45
CA GLY A 7 3.03 -3.06 46.17
C GLY A 7 3.74 -3.76 45.00
N GLU A 8 5.07 -3.70 44.94
CA GLU A 8 5.86 -4.40 43.91
C GLU A 8 5.77 -5.92 44.04
N LEU A 9 5.69 -6.43 45.26
CA LEU A 9 5.55 -7.87 45.52
C LEU A 9 4.18 -8.41 45.04
N VAL A 10 3.12 -7.63 45.23
CA VAL A 10 1.75 -7.96 44.76
C VAL A 10 1.68 -7.94 43.24
N MET A 11 2.22 -6.90 42.61
CA MET A 11 2.26 -6.77 41.15
C MET A 11 3.03 -7.91 40.48
N ARG A 12 4.11 -8.37 41.12
CA ARG A 12 4.93 -9.48 40.63
C ARG A 12 4.20 -10.83 40.71
N LYS A 13 3.43 -11.07 41.79
CA LYS A 13 2.55 -12.25 41.91
C LYS A 13 1.42 -12.22 40.86
N LEU A 14 0.79 -11.06 40.65
CA LEU A 14 -0.24 -10.89 39.63
C LEU A 14 0.28 -11.16 38.21
N LYS A 15 1.49 -10.66 37.87
CA LYS A 15 2.14 -10.98 36.60
C LYS A 15 2.39 -12.48 36.42
N GLN A 16 2.87 -13.17 37.46
CA GLN A 16 3.10 -14.62 37.38
C GLN A 16 1.82 -15.42 37.18
N ILE A 17 0.73 -15.04 37.87
CA ILE A 17 -0.59 -15.66 37.68
C ILE A 17 -1.08 -15.42 36.25
N TRP A 18 -0.92 -14.20 35.75
CA TRP A 18 -1.33 -13.85 34.40
C TRP A 18 -0.53 -14.58 33.30
N HIS A 19 0.78 -14.80 33.50
CA HIS A 19 1.59 -15.64 32.61
C HIS A 19 1.09 -17.09 32.57
N LYS A 20 0.66 -17.64 33.71
CA LYS A 20 0.06 -18.99 33.77
C LYS A 20 -1.30 -19.05 33.06
N ILE A 21 -2.12 -18.00 33.19
CA ILE A 21 -3.42 -17.89 32.51
C ILE A 21 -3.23 -17.81 30.99
N LYS A 22 -2.25 -17.05 30.52
CA LYS A 22 -1.89 -16.96 29.10
C LYS A 22 -1.37 -18.26 28.49
N ALA A 23 -0.80 -19.15 29.29
CA ALA A 23 -0.28 -20.42 28.80
C ALA A 23 -1.39 -21.45 28.47
N ILE A 24 -2.65 -21.15 28.83
CA ILE A 24 -3.81 -21.98 28.47
C ILE A 24 -4.15 -21.67 27.01
N PRO A 25 -4.07 -22.63 26.06
CA PRO A 25 -4.18 -22.36 24.62
C PRO A 25 -5.40 -21.53 24.25
N PHE A 26 -6.60 -21.91 24.72
CA PHE A 26 -7.83 -21.16 24.41
C PHE A 26 -7.84 -19.72 24.96
N ILE A 27 -7.17 -19.45 26.08
CA ILE A 27 -7.14 -18.10 26.69
C ILE A 27 -5.98 -17.28 26.12
N GLY A 28 -4.81 -17.92 25.93
CA GLY A 28 -3.64 -17.35 25.28
C GLY A 28 -3.90 -16.97 23.84
N ASP A 29 -4.41 -17.90 23.04
CA ASP A 29 -4.67 -17.71 21.60
C ASP A 29 -5.72 -16.63 21.38
N ASN A 30 -6.82 -16.64 22.15
CA ASN A 30 -7.84 -15.59 22.06
C ASN A 30 -7.33 -14.24 22.55
N TYR A 31 -6.52 -14.20 23.62
CA TYR A 31 -5.90 -12.98 24.08
C TYR A 31 -4.91 -12.41 23.05
N GLU A 32 -4.05 -13.24 22.46
CA GLU A 32 -3.09 -12.84 21.45
C GLU A 32 -3.78 -12.38 20.17
N LYS A 33 -4.86 -13.05 19.77
CA LYS A 33 -5.71 -12.62 18.66
C LYS A 33 -6.33 -11.24 18.92
N LEU A 34 -6.93 -11.03 20.10
CA LEU A 34 -7.55 -9.75 20.47
C LEU A 34 -6.52 -8.62 20.61
N VAL A 35 -5.36 -8.89 21.22
CA VAL A 35 -4.29 -7.90 21.35
C VAL A 35 -3.64 -7.61 20.01
N GLY A 36 -3.47 -8.63 19.17
CA GLY A 36 -3.03 -8.51 17.78
C GLY A 36 -3.97 -7.62 16.97
N GLN A 37 -5.29 -7.90 17.03
CA GLN A 37 -6.33 -7.09 16.40
C GLN A 37 -6.28 -5.63 16.88
N LYS A 38 -6.25 -5.38 18.19
CA LYS A 38 -6.12 -4.02 18.74
C LYS A 38 -4.83 -3.32 18.30
N LYS A 39 -3.72 -4.06 18.14
CA LYS A 39 -2.46 -3.50 17.66
C LYS A 39 -2.56 -3.10 16.18
N ILE A 40 -3.23 -3.91 15.37
CA ILE A 40 -3.51 -3.63 13.95
C ILE A 40 -4.42 -2.40 13.84
N GLU A 41 -5.53 -2.37 14.56
CA GLU A 41 -6.47 -1.23 14.59
C GLU A 41 -5.78 0.08 14.96
N ARG A 42 -4.96 0.08 16.02
CA ARG A 42 -4.17 1.25 16.42
C ARG A 42 -3.18 1.69 15.35
N LYS A 43 -2.54 0.73 14.66
CA LYS A 43 -1.63 1.04 13.56
C LYS A 43 -2.39 1.71 12.41
N MET A 44 -3.54 1.15 12.01
CA MET A 44 -4.40 1.71 10.97
C MET A 44 -4.88 3.12 11.34
N GLN A 45 -5.35 3.32 12.57
CA GLN A 45 -5.74 4.64 13.06
C GLN A 45 -4.60 5.64 12.98
N HIS A 46 -3.39 5.26 13.39
CA HIS A 46 -2.22 6.13 13.32
C HIS A 46 -1.84 6.48 11.87
N GLN A 47 -1.93 5.52 10.94
CA GLN A 47 -1.70 5.75 9.51
C GLN A 47 -2.73 6.73 8.93
N GLN A 48 -4.00 6.53 9.29
CA GLN A 48 -5.08 7.41 8.88
C GLN A 48 -4.88 8.85 9.40
N GLU A 49 -4.55 9.01 10.69
CA GLU A 49 -4.23 10.30 11.29
C GLU A 49 -3.01 10.96 10.62
N GLU A 50 -1.99 10.18 10.28
CA GLU A 50 -0.80 10.67 9.57
C GLU A 50 -1.14 11.18 8.18
N ILE A 51 -1.98 10.49 7.41
CA ILE A 51 -2.45 10.94 6.09
C ILE A 51 -3.33 12.19 6.20
N GLN A 52 -4.23 12.24 7.17
CA GLN A 52 -5.10 13.41 7.34
C GLN A 52 -4.30 14.67 7.69
N ASN A 53 -3.26 14.54 8.51
CA ASN A 53 -2.47 15.68 8.96
C ASN A 53 -1.34 16.04 7.98
N ASN A 54 -0.74 15.07 7.31
CA ASN A 54 0.49 15.24 6.53
C ASN A 54 0.40 14.73 5.07
N GLY A 55 -0.73 14.22 4.61
CA GLY A 55 -0.88 13.64 3.26
C GLY A 55 -0.48 14.60 2.14
N VAL A 56 -0.90 15.86 2.23
CA VAL A 56 -0.50 16.95 1.31
C VAL A 56 1.02 17.15 1.28
N LYS A 57 1.70 17.08 2.44
CA LYS A 57 3.16 17.14 2.52
C LYS A 57 3.80 15.98 1.76
N TYR A 58 3.28 14.76 1.93
CA TYR A 58 3.81 13.58 1.26
C TYR A 58 3.55 13.59 -0.26
N LEU A 59 2.38 14.05 -0.70
CA LEU A 59 2.10 14.27 -2.13
C LEU A 59 3.10 15.25 -2.74
N ASN A 60 3.30 16.42 -2.12
CA ASN A 60 4.29 17.40 -2.56
C ASN A 60 5.70 16.79 -2.62
N LEU A 61 6.06 15.95 -1.65
CA LEU A 61 7.39 15.34 -1.62
C LEU A 61 7.58 14.34 -2.77
N VAL A 62 6.57 13.51 -3.08
CA VAL A 62 6.61 12.61 -4.25
C VAL A 62 6.69 13.42 -5.54
N GLU A 63 5.85 14.44 -5.72
CA GLU A 63 5.84 15.29 -6.91
C GLU A 63 7.19 15.98 -7.12
N ASN A 64 7.78 16.56 -6.08
CA ASN A 64 9.10 17.20 -6.14
C ASN A 64 10.23 16.19 -6.38
N THR A 65 10.05 14.93 -5.98
CA THR A 65 11.03 13.87 -6.19
C THR A 65 10.98 13.36 -7.63
N MET A 66 9.77 13.20 -8.17
CA MET A 66 9.55 12.55 -9.46
C MET A 66 9.56 13.51 -10.65
N ASN A 67 9.27 14.80 -10.47
CA ASN A 67 9.18 15.78 -11.57
C ASN A 67 10.48 15.94 -12.40
N THR A 68 11.65 15.63 -11.83
CA THR A 68 12.94 15.65 -12.54
C THR A 68 13.48 14.26 -12.87
N SER A 69 12.70 13.20 -12.63
CA SER A 69 13.17 11.82 -12.77
C SER A 69 13.22 11.32 -14.21
N GLY A 70 12.46 11.93 -15.12
CA GLY A 70 12.24 11.45 -16.48
C GLY A 70 11.25 10.28 -16.60
N GLY A 71 10.80 9.70 -15.48
CA GLY A 71 9.80 8.63 -15.47
C GLY A 71 8.38 9.15 -15.60
N LEU A 72 7.52 8.38 -16.28
CA LEU A 72 6.08 8.65 -16.30
C LEU A 72 5.44 8.02 -15.05
N TYR A 73 4.86 8.87 -14.20
CA TYR A 73 4.24 8.47 -12.94
C TYR A 73 2.96 9.27 -12.68
N TYR A 74 2.04 8.69 -11.92
CA TYR A 74 0.79 9.36 -11.55
C TYR A 74 0.18 8.75 -10.29
N ALA A 75 -0.61 9.54 -9.56
CA ALA A 75 -1.42 9.05 -8.44
C ALA A 75 -2.27 7.86 -8.88
N TYR A 76 -2.37 6.82 -8.05
CA TYR A 76 -3.00 5.56 -8.42
C TYR A 76 -4.04 5.10 -7.38
N ALA A 77 -4.85 4.10 -7.74
CA ALA A 77 -5.86 3.48 -6.85
C ALA A 77 -6.66 4.49 -6.00
N GLY A 78 -6.64 4.35 -4.67
CA GLY A 78 -7.41 5.19 -3.73
C GLY A 78 -6.98 6.65 -3.76
N THR A 79 -5.67 6.88 -3.92
CA THR A 79 -5.09 8.21 -4.07
C THR A 79 -5.62 8.90 -5.33
N LEU A 80 -5.61 8.22 -6.48
CA LEU A 80 -6.18 8.75 -7.72
C LEU A 80 -7.68 9.05 -7.58
N LEU A 81 -8.42 8.11 -6.98
CA LEU A 81 -9.86 8.23 -6.79
C LEU A 81 -10.20 9.50 -5.99
N GLY A 82 -9.53 9.71 -4.86
CA GLY A 82 -9.70 10.92 -4.05
C GLY A 82 -9.37 12.19 -4.84
N ILE A 83 -8.22 12.24 -5.51
CA ILE A 83 -7.77 13.42 -6.26
C ILE A 83 -8.73 13.76 -7.41
N VAL A 84 -9.20 12.77 -8.16
CA VAL A 84 -10.06 13.02 -9.32
C VAL A 84 -11.47 13.38 -8.87
N ARG A 85 -12.05 12.59 -7.94
CA ARG A 85 -13.44 12.72 -7.49
C ARG A 85 -13.65 13.89 -6.54
N ASP A 86 -12.82 13.96 -5.50
CA ASP A 86 -13.07 14.80 -4.32
C ASP A 86 -12.11 16.00 -4.22
N LYS A 87 -11.10 16.07 -5.10
CA LYS A 87 -9.99 17.05 -5.08
C LYS A 87 -9.20 17.03 -3.76
N LYS A 88 -9.10 15.85 -3.14
CA LYS A 88 -8.39 15.62 -1.87
C LYS A 88 -8.13 14.13 -1.65
N LEU A 89 -7.26 13.79 -0.71
CA LEU A 89 -7.08 12.40 -0.28
C LEU A 89 -8.34 11.87 0.44
N ILE A 90 -8.59 10.56 0.32
CA ILE A 90 -9.70 9.90 1.00
C ILE A 90 -9.38 9.85 2.50
N LYS A 91 -10.30 10.34 3.35
CA LYS A 91 -10.04 10.50 4.79
C LYS A 91 -9.72 9.21 5.54
N TRP A 92 -10.13 8.06 4.99
CA TRP A 92 -9.94 6.74 5.61
C TRP A 92 -8.95 5.87 4.84
N ASP A 93 -8.22 6.43 3.86
CA ASP A 93 -7.08 5.73 3.26
C ASP A 93 -5.95 5.55 4.27
N LEU A 94 -5.13 4.51 4.06
CA LEU A 94 -4.05 4.10 4.97
C LEU A 94 -2.65 4.28 4.38
N ASP A 95 -2.58 4.51 3.07
CA ASP A 95 -1.39 4.66 2.27
C ASP A 95 -1.57 5.76 1.19
N ILE A 96 -0.48 6.01 0.47
CA ILE A 96 -0.49 6.83 -0.74
C ILE A 96 0.07 5.95 -1.87
N ASP A 97 -0.65 5.89 -2.97
CA ASP A 97 -0.35 5.01 -4.09
C ASP A 97 0.02 5.81 -5.33
N PHE A 98 1.08 5.38 -6.00
CA PHE A 98 1.49 5.87 -7.31
C PHE A 98 1.69 4.71 -8.28
N ALA A 99 1.36 4.94 -9.54
CA ALA A 99 1.78 4.10 -10.65
C ALA A 99 3.04 4.69 -11.25
N VAL A 100 3.94 3.82 -11.70
CA VAL A 100 5.13 4.19 -12.45
C VAL A 100 5.22 3.30 -13.69
N VAL A 101 5.40 3.92 -14.85
CA VAL A 101 5.57 3.17 -16.10
C VAL A 101 7.02 2.73 -16.21
N ILE A 102 7.24 1.42 -16.17
CA ILE A 102 8.56 0.81 -16.27
C ILE A 102 8.88 0.56 -17.74
N THR A 103 10.01 1.11 -18.19
CA THR A 103 10.49 1.03 -19.58
C THR A 103 12.01 0.82 -19.60
N GLU A 104 12.60 0.71 -20.79
CA GLU A 104 14.06 0.71 -20.94
C GLU A 104 14.69 2.05 -20.47
N ASP A 105 13.97 3.16 -20.62
CA ASP A 105 14.45 4.50 -20.25
C ASP A 105 14.24 4.84 -18.77
N PHE A 106 13.34 4.11 -18.09
CA PHE A 106 13.05 4.32 -16.67
C PHE A 106 12.75 3.00 -15.97
N SER A 107 13.69 2.56 -15.14
CA SER A 107 13.64 1.28 -14.43
C SER A 107 13.36 1.45 -12.93
N TRP A 108 13.12 0.33 -12.24
CA TRP A 108 13.08 0.29 -10.78
C TRP A 108 14.37 0.76 -10.12
N SER A 109 15.53 0.60 -10.77
CA SER A 109 16.80 1.11 -10.25
C SER A 109 16.81 2.63 -10.26
N ASP A 110 16.25 3.24 -11.29
CA ASP A 110 16.21 4.70 -11.43
C ASP A 110 15.23 5.31 -10.45
N LEU A 111 14.05 4.70 -10.28
CA LEU A 111 13.13 5.03 -9.20
C LEU A 111 13.83 4.99 -7.83
N GLN A 112 14.53 3.89 -7.53
CA GLN A 112 15.20 3.72 -6.25
C GLN A 112 16.29 4.78 -6.01
N LYS A 113 17.07 5.15 -7.03
CA LYS A 113 18.08 6.22 -6.93
C LYS A 113 17.42 7.57 -6.63
N VAL A 114 16.35 7.90 -7.35
CA VAL A 114 15.63 9.17 -7.19
C VAL A 114 14.99 9.25 -5.81
N MET A 115 14.31 8.19 -5.37
CA MET A 115 13.71 8.08 -4.04
C MET A 115 14.77 8.22 -2.93
N ALA A 116 15.88 7.48 -3.02
CA ALA A 116 16.94 7.53 -2.02
C ALA A 116 17.56 8.93 -1.88
N LYS A 117 17.74 9.65 -2.99
CA LYS A 117 18.27 11.02 -2.99
C LYS A 117 17.34 12.00 -2.25
N SER A 118 16.04 11.74 -2.24
CA SER A 118 15.02 12.53 -1.54
C SER A 118 14.72 12.03 -0.12
N GLY A 119 15.53 11.12 0.43
CA GLY A 119 15.40 10.63 1.81
C GLY A 119 14.39 9.49 1.99
N PHE A 120 13.85 8.94 0.91
CA PHE A 120 12.99 7.75 0.98
C PHE A 120 13.85 6.50 1.13
N ARG A 121 13.37 5.55 1.93
CA ARG A 121 14.02 4.25 2.12
C ARG A 121 13.12 3.15 1.58
N LYS A 122 13.61 2.37 0.61
CA LYS A 122 12.92 1.16 0.16
C LYS A 122 12.82 0.18 1.33
N ILE A 123 11.62 -0.27 1.67
CA ILE A 123 11.38 -1.22 2.78
C ILE A 123 10.84 -2.56 2.30
N ARG A 124 10.28 -2.61 1.10
CA ARG A 124 9.59 -3.77 0.56
C ARG A 124 9.51 -3.70 -0.95
N GLU A 125 9.45 -4.87 -1.58
CA GLU A 125 9.08 -5.01 -2.99
C GLU A 125 8.26 -6.29 -3.20
N PHE A 126 7.52 -6.34 -4.30
CA PHE A 126 6.96 -7.58 -4.82
C PHE A 126 7.69 -8.01 -6.08
N VAL A 127 7.91 -9.32 -6.18
CA VAL A 127 8.54 -9.99 -7.31
C VAL A 127 7.62 -11.09 -7.83
N PHE A 128 7.41 -11.11 -9.14
CA PHE A 128 6.69 -12.18 -9.83
C PHE A 128 7.49 -12.63 -11.05
N GLU A 129 7.73 -13.95 -11.15
CA GLU A 129 8.52 -14.56 -12.23
C GLU A 129 9.89 -13.88 -12.47
N GLY A 130 10.55 -13.48 -11.38
CA GLY A 130 11.87 -12.82 -11.42
C GLY A 130 11.82 -11.32 -11.74
N LEU A 131 10.64 -10.76 -12.00
CA LEU A 131 10.45 -9.33 -12.26
C LEU A 131 9.97 -8.61 -11.00
N VAL A 132 10.60 -7.49 -10.66
CA VAL A 132 10.05 -6.55 -9.66
C VAL A 132 8.81 -5.90 -10.26
N THR A 133 7.71 -5.88 -9.52
CA THR A 133 6.42 -5.33 -9.99
C THR A 133 5.88 -4.22 -9.11
N GLU A 134 6.41 -4.08 -7.89
CA GLU A 134 5.99 -3.07 -6.92
C GLU A 134 7.14 -2.77 -5.97
N GLN A 135 7.28 -1.51 -5.55
CA GLN A 135 8.21 -1.11 -4.51
C GLN A 135 7.53 -0.18 -3.50
N THR A 136 7.76 -0.44 -2.22
CA THR A 136 7.28 0.41 -1.13
C THR A 136 8.43 1.17 -0.52
N TYR A 137 8.20 2.47 -0.32
CA TYR A 137 9.15 3.37 0.29
C TYR A 137 8.59 3.93 1.59
N GLN A 138 9.43 3.98 2.62
CA GLN A 138 9.14 4.72 3.83
C GLN A 138 9.78 6.10 3.75
N VAL A 139 9.01 7.11 4.14
CA VAL A 139 9.51 8.47 4.42
C VAL A 139 8.80 9.01 5.65
N ASP A 140 9.58 9.55 6.59
CA ASP A 140 9.11 9.90 7.93
C ASP A 140 8.31 8.75 8.58
N LYS A 141 6.99 8.93 8.74
CA LYS A 141 6.08 7.96 9.35
C LYS A 141 5.18 7.24 8.34
N LEU A 142 5.18 7.67 7.07
CA LEU A 142 4.29 7.14 6.04
C LEU A 142 5.02 6.15 5.13
N THR A 143 4.25 5.21 4.58
CA THR A 143 4.65 4.33 3.48
C THR A 143 3.93 4.74 2.21
N ILE A 144 4.66 4.74 1.10
CA ILE A 144 4.15 5.05 -0.24
C ILE A 144 4.45 3.86 -1.14
N ASP A 145 3.41 3.36 -1.81
CA ASP A 145 3.50 2.23 -2.72
C ASP A 145 3.61 2.71 -4.17
N PHE A 146 4.58 2.17 -4.90
CA PHE A 146 4.77 2.40 -6.32
C PHE A 146 4.49 1.10 -7.08
N PHE A 147 3.43 1.10 -7.88
CA PHE A 147 3.02 -0.02 -8.72
C PHE A 147 3.63 0.11 -10.11
N GLY A 148 4.37 -0.92 -10.54
CA GLY A 148 4.94 -0.98 -11.87
C GLY A 148 3.87 -1.29 -12.90
N GLN A 149 3.80 -0.46 -13.93
CA GLN A 149 2.96 -0.68 -15.10
C GLN A 149 3.83 -0.84 -16.33
N PHE A 150 3.46 -1.80 -17.17
CA PHE A 150 4.24 -2.19 -18.34
C PHE A 150 3.36 -2.08 -19.58
N TYR A 151 3.92 -1.56 -20.68
CA TYR A 151 3.19 -1.51 -21.95
C TYR A 151 2.96 -2.92 -22.50
N ASP A 152 1.72 -3.20 -22.91
CA ASP A 152 1.34 -4.39 -23.67
C ASP A 152 0.48 -3.96 -24.86
N GLY A 153 1.14 -3.71 -26.00
CA GLY A 153 0.50 -3.15 -27.19
C GLY A 153 -0.20 -1.83 -26.91
N ASN A 154 -1.54 -1.80 -27.04
CA ASN A 154 -2.37 -0.62 -26.81
C ASN A 154 -2.96 -0.53 -25.39
N LYS A 155 -2.43 -1.32 -24.44
CA LYS A 155 -2.85 -1.37 -23.04
C LYS A 155 -1.65 -1.27 -22.09
N MET A 156 -1.94 -1.12 -20.81
CA MET A 156 -0.99 -1.38 -19.73
C MET A 156 -1.33 -2.70 -19.04
N ILE A 157 -0.30 -3.39 -18.56
CA ILE A 157 -0.44 -4.48 -17.59
C ILE A 157 0.25 -4.12 -16.27
N GLN A 158 -0.30 -4.61 -15.18
CA GLN A 158 0.24 -4.50 -13.83
C GLN A 158 -0.02 -5.82 -13.09
N TYR A 159 0.81 -6.15 -12.10
CA TYR A 159 0.56 -7.26 -11.19
C TYR A 159 0.09 -6.75 -9.83
N SER A 160 -0.93 -7.40 -9.26
CA SER A 160 -1.45 -7.15 -7.92
C SER A 160 -1.48 -8.46 -7.12
N TYR A 161 -1.49 -8.35 -5.79
CA TYR A 161 -1.26 -9.47 -4.90
C TYR A 161 -2.31 -9.53 -3.81
N ASP A 162 -2.79 -10.74 -3.49
CA ASP A 162 -3.72 -10.95 -2.38
C ASP A 162 -3.53 -12.32 -1.72
N LYS A 163 -3.93 -12.41 -0.45
CA LYS A 163 -4.02 -13.68 0.30
C LYS A 163 -5.46 -14.18 0.23
N LEU A 164 -5.70 -15.11 -0.68
CA LEU A 164 -7.01 -15.73 -0.87
C LEU A 164 -7.34 -16.78 0.19
N ASP A 165 -8.59 -16.76 0.64
CA ASP A 165 -9.16 -17.77 1.53
C ASP A 165 -9.09 -19.17 0.89
N GLY A 166 -8.69 -20.18 1.68
CA GLY A 166 -8.61 -21.57 1.24
C GLY A 166 -7.36 -21.92 0.42
N VAL A 167 -6.52 -20.95 0.06
CA VAL A 167 -5.22 -21.19 -0.59
C VAL A 167 -4.15 -21.46 0.46
N LYS A 168 -3.39 -22.55 0.27
CA LYS A 168 -2.23 -22.88 1.09
C LYS A 168 -0.97 -22.25 0.50
N TYR A 169 -0.40 -21.30 1.23
CA TYR A 169 0.89 -20.69 0.91
C TYR A 169 2.02 -21.44 1.62
N SER A 170 3.16 -21.62 0.95
CA SER A 170 4.34 -22.26 1.54
C SER A 170 5.03 -21.38 2.58
N SER A 171 4.85 -20.05 2.46
CA SER A 171 5.41 -19.07 3.37
C SER A 171 4.56 -17.80 3.50
N ASN A 172 4.90 -16.95 4.47
CA ASN A 172 4.23 -15.67 4.66
C ASN A 172 4.52 -14.67 3.53
N SER A 173 5.59 -14.85 2.76
CA SER A 173 5.94 -13.96 1.65
C SER A 173 5.21 -14.29 0.35
N GLU A 174 4.50 -15.42 0.24
CA GLU A 174 3.81 -15.82 -0.99
C GLU A 174 2.41 -15.25 -1.11
N TYR A 175 2.02 -14.76 -2.28
CA TYR A 175 0.69 -14.21 -2.54
C TYR A 175 0.13 -14.75 -3.84
N SER A 176 -1.20 -14.85 -3.92
CA SER A 176 -1.88 -15.08 -5.20
C SER A 176 -1.70 -13.86 -6.09
N VAL A 177 -1.56 -14.07 -7.39
CA VAL A 177 -1.23 -13.00 -8.34
C VAL A 177 -2.44 -12.69 -9.22
N TYR A 178 -2.74 -11.41 -9.36
CA TYR A 178 -3.70 -10.88 -10.31
C TYR A 178 -2.97 -10.16 -11.43
N LEU A 179 -3.37 -10.43 -12.67
CA LEU A 179 -3.05 -9.58 -13.82
C LEU A 179 -4.11 -8.48 -13.90
N VAL A 180 -3.66 -7.24 -13.84
CA VAL A 180 -4.47 -6.04 -13.98
C VAL A 180 -4.22 -5.48 -15.37
N THR A 181 -5.27 -5.38 -16.19
CA THR A 181 -5.21 -4.83 -17.56
C THR A 181 -5.91 -3.47 -17.59
N LEU A 182 -5.20 -2.43 -18.02
CA LEU A 182 -5.68 -1.05 -18.00
C LEU A 182 -5.58 -0.39 -19.39
N PRO A 183 -6.38 0.66 -19.65
CA PRO A 183 -6.13 1.59 -20.73
C PRO A 183 -4.69 2.10 -20.74
N ARG A 184 -4.13 2.31 -21.94
CA ARG A 184 -2.78 2.85 -22.10
C ARG A 184 -2.69 4.28 -21.57
N VAL A 185 -1.58 4.59 -20.88
CA VAL A 185 -1.26 5.93 -20.39
C VAL A 185 0.07 6.37 -20.98
N ASP A 186 0.03 7.30 -21.92
CA ASP A 186 1.25 7.86 -22.54
C ASP A 186 1.59 9.27 -22.02
N LYS A 187 0.67 9.89 -21.28
CA LYS A 187 0.86 11.25 -20.75
C LYS A 187 0.05 11.49 -19.49
N THR A 188 0.56 12.38 -18.66
CA THR A 188 -0.09 12.83 -17.44
C THR A 188 -0.48 14.30 -17.54
N LYS A 189 -1.29 14.76 -16.59
CA LYS A 189 -1.65 16.16 -16.38
C LYS A 189 -1.69 16.42 -14.88
N TYR A 190 -1.64 17.69 -14.49
CA TYR A 190 -1.80 18.08 -13.09
C TYR A 190 -3.26 18.36 -12.75
N ILE A 191 -3.70 17.86 -11.60
CA ILE A 191 -4.93 18.29 -10.92
C ILE A 191 -4.53 18.91 -9.58
N GLU A 192 -5.17 20.03 -9.24
CA GLU A 192 -5.03 20.61 -7.89
C GLU A 192 -5.90 19.83 -6.90
N ALA A 193 -5.28 19.36 -5.82
CA ALA A 193 -5.93 18.69 -4.70
C ALA A 193 -5.35 19.21 -3.37
N ASP A 194 -6.20 19.78 -2.52
CA ASP A 194 -5.81 20.43 -1.25
C ASP A 194 -4.57 21.34 -1.36
N GLY A 195 -4.48 22.15 -2.43
CA GLY A 195 -3.38 23.10 -2.66
C GLY A 195 -2.10 22.48 -3.21
N VAL A 196 -2.10 21.20 -3.60
CA VAL A 196 -1.00 20.51 -4.27
C VAL A 196 -1.37 20.17 -5.70
N LYS A 197 -0.43 20.36 -6.63
CA LYS A 197 -0.56 19.87 -8.00
C LYS A 197 -0.10 18.43 -8.05
N VAL A 198 -1.02 17.50 -8.31
CA VAL A 198 -0.72 16.07 -8.37
C VAL A 198 -0.82 15.57 -9.81
N SER A 199 0.17 14.79 -10.24
CA SER A 199 0.21 14.12 -11.52
C SER A 199 -0.86 13.03 -11.57
N VAL A 200 -1.77 13.13 -12.53
CA VAL A 200 -2.81 12.12 -12.83
C VAL A 200 -2.70 11.72 -14.30
N PRO A 201 -3.12 10.50 -14.69
CA PRO A 201 -3.10 10.11 -16.09
C PRO A 201 -4.13 10.94 -16.86
N TYR A 202 -3.88 11.23 -18.14
CA TYR A 202 -4.76 12.10 -18.91
C TYR A 202 -6.19 11.53 -19.03
N ASN A 203 -6.28 10.20 -19.15
CA ASN A 203 -7.49 9.38 -19.15
C ASN A 203 -7.85 8.83 -17.75
N ALA A 204 -7.62 9.60 -16.69
CA ALA A 204 -7.88 9.18 -15.29
C ALA A 204 -9.27 8.57 -15.05
N GLU A 205 -10.32 9.07 -15.67
CA GLU A 205 -11.66 8.51 -15.49
C GLU A 205 -11.81 7.10 -16.06
N GLU A 206 -11.10 6.79 -17.15
CA GLU A 206 -11.11 5.48 -17.79
C GLU A 206 -10.33 4.45 -16.93
N ILE A 207 -9.21 4.90 -16.34
CA ILE A 207 -8.44 4.13 -15.37
C ILE A 207 -9.29 3.84 -14.12
N LEU A 208 -9.97 4.85 -13.58
CA LEU A 208 -10.85 4.67 -12.41
C LEU A 208 -12.05 3.76 -12.73
N ALA A 209 -12.67 3.90 -13.90
CA ALA A 209 -13.76 3.00 -14.32
C ALA A 209 -13.29 1.55 -14.54
N SER A 210 -12.03 1.35 -14.91
CA SER A 210 -11.43 0.01 -15.02
C SER A 210 -11.21 -0.63 -13.66
N ILE A 211 -10.67 0.15 -12.69
CA ILE A 211 -10.35 -0.32 -11.34
C ILE A 211 -11.61 -0.49 -10.49
N TYR A 212 -12.50 0.50 -10.48
CA TYR A 212 -13.63 0.61 -9.55
C TYR A 212 -15.01 0.38 -10.19
N ASN A 213 -15.06 0.01 -11.48
CA ASN A 213 -16.26 -0.06 -12.32
C ASN A 213 -16.88 1.31 -12.65
N GLU A 214 -17.92 1.32 -13.50
CA GLU A 214 -18.51 2.55 -14.05
C GLU A 214 -19.09 3.50 -12.99
N ASP A 215 -19.46 2.96 -11.84
CA ASP A 215 -20.05 3.67 -10.70
C ASP A 215 -19.01 4.22 -9.71
N TRP A 216 -17.72 4.28 -10.06
CA TRP A 216 -16.62 4.73 -9.19
C TRP A 216 -16.82 6.10 -8.51
N ARG A 217 -17.69 6.95 -9.07
CA ARG A 217 -18.06 8.24 -8.48
C ARG A 217 -18.94 8.09 -7.23
N VAL A 218 -19.60 6.95 -7.06
CA VAL A 218 -20.41 6.63 -5.89
C VAL A 218 -19.52 5.87 -4.89
N PRO A 219 -19.37 6.37 -3.65
CA PRO A 219 -18.59 5.66 -2.64
C PRO A 219 -19.11 4.23 -2.40
N ASN A 220 -18.22 3.24 -2.51
CA ASN A 220 -18.52 1.86 -2.20
C ASN A 220 -17.79 1.44 -0.91
N PRO A 221 -18.47 1.39 0.25
CA PRO A 221 -17.84 1.02 1.52
C PRO A 221 -17.48 -0.48 1.59
N ASN A 222 -18.01 -1.29 0.68
CA ASN A 222 -17.74 -2.73 0.59
C ASN A 222 -16.76 -3.05 -0.54
N TRP A 223 -16.00 -2.05 -1.01
CA TRP A 223 -14.99 -2.24 -2.04
C TRP A 223 -13.98 -3.33 -1.63
N LYS A 224 -13.68 -4.23 -2.56
CA LYS A 224 -12.65 -5.26 -2.39
C LYS A 224 -11.58 -5.08 -3.46
N SER A 225 -10.32 -5.09 -3.04
CA SER A 225 -9.18 -5.11 -3.96
C SER A 225 -9.34 -6.25 -4.97
N ASN A 226 -8.92 -6.01 -6.21
CA ASN A 226 -9.02 -6.98 -7.32
C ASN A 226 -10.43 -7.46 -7.68
N SER A 227 -11.49 -6.78 -7.23
CA SER A 227 -12.88 -7.06 -7.65
C SER A 227 -13.32 -6.31 -8.91
N GLY A 228 -12.51 -5.36 -9.40
CA GLY A 228 -12.76 -4.63 -10.63
C GLY A 228 -12.59 -5.48 -11.88
N LYS A 229 -13.31 -5.13 -12.95
CA LYS A 229 -13.26 -5.83 -14.25
C LYS A 229 -11.87 -5.89 -14.89
N CYS A 230 -10.94 -5.03 -14.49
CA CYS A 230 -9.56 -5.02 -14.96
C CYS A 230 -8.70 -6.17 -14.40
N SER A 231 -9.12 -6.80 -13.31
CA SER A 231 -8.30 -7.78 -12.57
C SER A 231 -8.71 -9.21 -12.92
N THR A 232 -7.73 -10.03 -13.27
CA THR A 232 -7.89 -11.47 -13.52
C THR A 232 -6.94 -12.27 -12.64
N LEU A 233 -7.47 -13.23 -11.87
CA LEU A 233 -6.65 -14.13 -11.07
C LEU A 233 -5.82 -15.05 -11.97
N LEU A 234 -4.50 -15.09 -11.75
CA LEU A 234 -3.61 -16.01 -12.43
C LEU A 234 -3.55 -17.33 -11.64
N ASN A 235 -4.39 -18.28 -12.03
CA ASN A 235 -4.54 -19.55 -11.32
C ASN A 235 -3.21 -20.31 -11.18
N GLY A 236 -2.87 -20.69 -9.95
CA GLY A 236 -1.64 -21.43 -9.62
C GLY A 236 -0.36 -20.61 -9.70
N LYS A 237 -0.43 -19.30 -9.97
CA LYS A 237 0.72 -18.40 -9.95
C LYS A 237 0.91 -17.79 -8.57
N VAL A 238 2.18 -17.65 -8.19
CA VAL A 238 2.60 -17.15 -6.87
C VAL A 238 3.59 -16.01 -7.07
N GLY A 239 3.34 -14.90 -6.38
CA GLY A 239 4.26 -13.77 -6.26
C GLY A 239 4.87 -13.73 -4.87
N HIS A 240 6.00 -13.05 -4.74
CA HIS A 240 6.78 -13.01 -3.51
C HIS A 240 6.98 -11.58 -3.02
N GLN A 241 6.64 -11.34 -1.76
CA GLN A 241 6.97 -10.14 -1.02
C GLN A 241 8.37 -10.26 -0.43
N VAL A 242 9.24 -9.32 -0.77
CA VAL A 242 10.62 -9.24 -0.25
C VAL A 242 10.71 -8.01 0.66
N ILE A 243 11.21 -8.20 1.88
CA ILE A 243 11.41 -7.12 2.86
C ILE A 243 12.89 -6.75 2.86
N ASN A 244 13.18 -5.45 2.80
CA ASN A 244 14.53 -4.88 2.77
C ASN A 244 14.94 -4.26 4.11
#